data_AF-A0A6I2R3B0-F1
#
_entry.id   AF-A0A6I2R3B0-F1
#
_cell.length_a   1.000
_cell.length_b   1.000
_cell.length_c   1.000
_cell.angle_alpha   90.00
_cell.angle_beta   90.00
_cell.angle_gamma   90.00
#
_symmetry.space_group_name_H-M   'P 1'
#
loop_
_entity.id
_entity.type
_entity.pdbx_description
1 polymer ?
#
loop_
_entity_poly.entity_id
_entity_poly.type
_entity_poly.pdbx_seq_one_letter_code
_entity_poly.pdbx_strand_id
1 'polypeptide(L)'
;MKLKKVASLCSKTKIFCLYDREESGGEVSQWLGDSSAIYPITGLPYMDEENIYSMFDISAKQQEKIIFRHQHAPEGINLSDTDPTEHRIDEESLSLVYDGGVLKPLQTRNGISFIQNKYLSPLEDVIDMVQLYERETPQGMTYIVAKTGLFVAAVIMPYNVINEKFVYHLSALARQCSRALAEKKIDRPATEAIDKTQYRINVDESTGEIINFPGETEAEQ
;
A
#
# COMPACT_ATOMS: atom_id res chain seq x y z
N MET A 1 -1.72 -15.66 0.28
CA MET A 1 -1.04 -15.22 -0.96
C MET A 1 -1.46 -16.15 -2.11
N LYS A 2 -1.74 -15.62 -3.31
CA LYS A 2 -2.12 -16.36 -4.52
C LYS A 2 -0.91 -16.62 -5.42
N LEU A 3 -0.39 -17.84 -5.39
CA LEU A 3 0.82 -18.21 -6.15
C LEU A 3 0.64 -18.03 -7.67
N LYS A 4 -0.55 -18.31 -8.23
CA LYS A 4 -0.85 -18.06 -9.66
C LYS A 4 -0.65 -16.59 -10.07
N LYS A 5 -0.89 -15.64 -9.15
CA LYS A 5 -0.67 -14.21 -9.43
C LYS A 5 0.80 -13.85 -9.40
N VAL A 6 1.59 -14.46 -8.52
CA VAL A 6 3.06 -14.33 -8.53
C VAL A 6 3.59 -14.78 -9.90
N ALA A 7 3.20 -15.97 -10.36
CA ALA A 7 3.59 -16.47 -11.68
C ALA A 7 3.14 -15.55 -12.83
N SER A 8 1.96 -14.91 -12.72
CA SER A 8 1.51 -13.92 -13.69
C SER A 8 2.41 -12.67 -13.73
N LEU A 9 2.89 -12.19 -12.57
CA LEU A 9 3.83 -11.07 -12.49
C LEU A 9 5.16 -11.43 -13.17
N CYS A 10 5.74 -12.58 -12.81
CA CYS A 10 6.96 -13.11 -13.42
C CYS A 10 6.81 -13.31 -14.93
N SER A 11 5.67 -13.84 -15.37
CA SER A 11 5.38 -14.04 -16.79
C SER A 11 5.26 -12.74 -17.59
N LYS A 12 4.87 -11.62 -16.95
CA LYS A 12 4.78 -10.31 -17.61
C LYS A 12 6.16 -9.70 -17.80
N THR A 13 7.04 -9.80 -16.80
CA THR A 13 8.42 -9.31 -16.86
C THR A 13 9.37 -10.25 -17.59
N LYS A 14 8.98 -11.52 -17.78
CA LYS A 14 9.82 -12.61 -18.29
C LYS A 14 10.99 -12.94 -17.37
N ILE A 15 10.84 -12.65 -16.09
CA ILE A 15 11.86 -12.91 -15.06
C ILE A 15 11.21 -13.75 -13.98
N PHE A 16 11.80 -14.92 -13.74
CA PHE A 16 11.47 -15.79 -12.62
C PHE A 16 12.71 -15.89 -11.73
N CYS A 17 12.58 -15.43 -10.49
CA CYS A 17 13.61 -15.59 -9.48
C CYS A 17 13.08 -16.51 -8.38
N LEU A 18 13.67 -17.69 -8.26
CA LEU A 18 13.44 -18.64 -7.19
C LEU A 18 14.60 -18.54 -6.19
N TYR A 19 14.25 -18.26 -4.93
CA TYR A 19 15.19 -18.04 -3.86
C TYR A 19 15.06 -19.11 -2.80
N ASP A 20 16.18 -19.71 -2.43
CA ASP A 20 16.27 -20.60 -1.28
C ASP A 20 16.77 -19.82 -0.07
N ARG A 21 16.09 -19.98 1.07
CA ARG A 21 16.53 -19.48 2.37
C ARG A 21 16.66 -20.63 3.34
N GLU A 22 17.83 -20.75 3.96
CA GLU A 22 18.05 -21.70 5.05
C GLU A 22 17.32 -21.21 6.30
N GLU A 23 16.57 -22.10 6.94
CA GLU A 23 15.88 -21.87 8.20
C GLU A 23 16.60 -22.56 9.37
N SER A 24 16.28 -22.14 10.59
CA SER A 24 16.82 -22.78 11.79
C SER A 24 16.36 -24.23 11.87
N GLY A 25 17.31 -25.17 11.80
CA GLY A 25 17.03 -26.61 11.80
C GLY A 25 17.36 -27.32 10.49
N GLY A 26 17.88 -26.61 9.49
CA GLY A 26 18.32 -27.20 8.22
C GLY A 26 17.18 -27.39 7.21
N GLU A 27 15.98 -26.91 7.52
CA GLU A 27 14.90 -26.77 6.53
C GLU A 27 15.20 -25.61 5.58
N VAL A 28 14.65 -25.68 4.36
CA VAL A 28 14.78 -24.63 3.34
C VAL A 28 13.40 -24.08 3.03
N SER A 29 13.21 -22.77 3.22
CA SER A 29 12.04 -22.06 2.72
C SER A 29 12.34 -21.51 1.32
N GLN A 30 11.34 -21.50 0.44
CA GLN A 30 11.50 -21.03 -0.93
C GLN A 30 10.63 -19.81 -1.20
N TRP A 31 11.13 -18.90 -2.04
CA TRP A 31 10.47 -17.65 -2.39
C TRP A 31 10.50 -17.44 -3.90
N LEU A 32 9.38 -17.01 -4.49
CA LEU A 32 9.26 -16.76 -5.93
C LEU A 32 8.98 -15.29 -6.22
N GLY A 33 9.59 -14.75 -7.26
CA GLY A 33 9.38 -13.36 -7.65
C GLY A 33 9.94 -12.97 -9.01
N ASP A 34 9.91 -11.66 -9.29
CA ASP A 34 10.31 -11.08 -10.59
C ASP A 34 11.47 -10.07 -10.47
N SER A 35 12.31 -10.23 -9.45
CA SER A 35 13.35 -9.31 -8.97
C SER A 35 12.87 -7.97 -8.37
N SER A 36 11.61 -7.59 -8.56
CA SER A 36 11.04 -6.37 -7.96
C SER A 36 10.15 -6.68 -6.76
N ALA A 37 9.57 -7.87 -6.70
CA ALA A 37 8.95 -8.41 -5.49
C ALA A 37 9.17 -9.91 -5.40
N ILE A 38 9.18 -10.45 -4.18
CA ILE A 38 9.32 -11.87 -3.87
C ILE A 38 8.29 -12.29 -2.80
N TYR A 39 7.78 -13.51 -2.91
CA TYR A 39 6.69 -14.03 -2.10
C TYR A 39 7.02 -15.44 -1.61
N PRO A 40 6.65 -15.81 -0.38
CA PRO A 40 6.98 -17.13 0.16
C PRO A 40 6.16 -18.21 -0.55
N ILE A 41 6.80 -19.29 -0.98
CA ILE A 41 6.15 -20.49 -1.50
C ILE A 41 5.89 -21.41 -0.30
N THR A 42 4.62 -21.57 0.07
CA THR A 42 4.22 -22.40 1.20
C THR A 42 3.40 -23.60 0.76
N GLY A 43 3.58 -24.73 1.43
CA GLY A 43 2.80 -25.96 1.20
C GLY A 43 3.11 -26.69 -0.11
N LEU A 44 4.23 -26.38 -0.76
CA LEU A 44 4.74 -27.09 -1.93
C LEU A 44 6.02 -27.88 -1.56
N PRO A 45 6.33 -28.98 -2.28
CA PRO A 45 7.64 -29.61 -2.19
C PRO A 45 8.74 -28.62 -2.62
N TYR A 46 9.99 -28.98 -2.40
CA TYR A 46 11.12 -28.23 -2.95
C TYR A 46 10.97 -28.16 -4.47
N MET A 47 11.00 -26.94 -5.00
CA MET A 47 10.78 -26.61 -6.40
C MET A 47 12.12 -26.27 -7.05
N ASP A 48 12.27 -26.64 -8.31
CA ASP A 48 13.31 -26.16 -9.22
C ASP A 48 12.69 -25.49 -10.45
N GLU A 49 13.53 -25.11 -11.41
CA GLU A 49 13.09 -24.49 -12.67
C GLU A 49 12.06 -25.34 -13.44
N GLU A 50 12.33 -26.63 -13.59
CA GLU A 50 11.46 -27.54 -14.34
C GLU A 50 10.09 -27.70 -13.65
N ASN A 51 10.10 -27.84 -12.32
CA ASN A 51 8.89 -27.97 -11.52
C ASN A 51 8.05 -26.69 -11.60
N ILE A 52 8.68 -25.51 -11.58
CA ILE A 52 8.00 -24.22 -11.71
C ILE A 52 7.36 -24.07 -13.09
N TYR A 53 8.08 -24.41 -14.16
CA TYR A 53 7.52 -24.36 -15.51
C TYR A 53 6.34 -25.30 -15.68
N SER A 54 6.47 -26.54 -15.19
CA SER A 54 5.38 -27.52 -15.21
C SER A 54 4.18 -27.02 -14.42
N MET A 55 4.39 -26.50 -13.21
CA MET A 55 3.30 -26.08 -12.33
C MET A 55 2.47 -24.91 -12.88
N PHE A 56 3.10 -24.01 -13.66
CA PHE A 56 2.42 -22.87 -14.26
C PHE A 56 2.12 -23.04 -15.74
N ASP A 57 2.18 -24.27 -16.26
CA ASP A 57 1.91 -24.62 -17.66
C ASP A 57 2.72 -23.74 -18.65
N ILE A 58 4.00 -23.47 -18.34
CA ILE A 58 4.88 -22.63 -19.15
C ILE A 58 5.45 -23.45 -20.30
N SER A 59 4.94 -23.18 -21.51
CA SER A 59 5.37 -23.86 -22.75
C SER A 59 6.83 -23.59 -23.11
N ALA A 60 7.48 -24.50 -23.85
CA ALA A 60 8.86 -24.34 -24.33
C ALA A 60 9.09 -23.00 -25.05
N LYS A 61 8.14 -22.55 -25.87
CA LYS A 61 8.20 -21.25 -26.57
C LYS A 61 8.20 -20.04 -25.62
N GLN A 62 7.57 -20.17 -24.45
CA GLN A 62 7.63 -19.14 -23.41
C GLN A 62 8.97 -19.21 -22.66
N GLN A 63 9.46 -20.40 -22.35
CA GLN A 63 10.74 -20.63 -21.66
C GLN A 63 11.91 -19.97 -22.42
N GLU A 64 11.94 -20.04 -23.75
CA GLU A 64 12.95 -19.38 -24.60
C GLU A 64 13.09 -17.87 -24.36
N LYS A 65 12.06 -17.22 -23.80
CA LYS A 65 12.04 -15.77 -23.53
C LYS A 65 12.21 -15.44 -22.06
N ILE A 66 12.16 -16.44 -21.18
CA ILE A 66 12.21 -16.27 -19.75
C ILE A 66 13.67 -16.31 -19.30
N ILE A 67 14.02 -15.39 -18.42
CA ILE A 67 15.23 -15.48 -17.62
C ILE A 67 14.83 -16.11 -16.29
N PHE A 68 15.30 -17.33 -16.05
CA PHE A 68 15.14 -18.02 -14.78
C PHE A 68 16.41 -17.89 -13.94
N ARG A 69 16.23 -17.64 -12.64
CA ARG A 69 17.33 -17.59 -11.67
C ARG A 69 16.93 -18.39 -10.45
N HIS A 70 17.64 -19.47 -10.17
CA HIS A 70 17.55 -20.19 -8.90
C HIS A 70 18.83 -19.91 -8.10
N GLN A 71 18.70 -19.27 -6.95
CA GLN A 71 19.84 -18.84 -6.14
C GLN A 71 19.47 -18.72 -4.66
N HIS A 72 20.47 -18.49 -3.80
CA HIS A 72 20.20 -18.13 -2.40
C HIS A 72 19.48 -16.78 -2.32
N ALA A 73 18.72 -16.59 -1.22
CA ALA A 73 18.05 -15.34 -0.89
C ALA A 73 18.97 -14.11 -1.09
N PRO A 74 18.44 -12.98 -1.58
CA PRO A 74 19.26 -11.81 -1.91
C PRO A 74 20.05 -11.32 -0.70
N GLU A 75 21.35 -11.10 -0.87
CA GLU A 75 22.22 -10.59 0.19
C GLU A 75 21.71 -9.22 0.70
N GLY A 76 21.64 -9.07 2.02
CA GLY A 76 21.16 -7.85 2.68
C GLY A 76 19.64 -7.70 2.77
N ILE A 77 18.85 -8.59 2.14
CA ILE A 77 17.39 -8.62 2.29
C ILE A 77 17.02 -9.65 3.35
N ASN A 78 16.43 -9.20 4.45
CA ASN A 78 15.98 -10.08 5.53
C ASN A 78 14.54 -10.56 5.25
N LEU A 79 14.40 -11.86 4.95
CA LEU A 79 13.10 -12.51 4.72
C LEU A 79 12.44 -13.05 5.99
N SER A 80 13.07 -12.87 7.15
CA SER A 80 12.54 -13.33 8.44
C SER A 80 11.33 -12.50 8.86
N ASP A 81 10.48 -13.09 9.70
CA ASP A 81 9.30 -12.44 10.25
C ASP A 81 9.61 -11.23 11.13
N THR A 82 10.84 -11.13 11.62
CA THR A 82 11.30 -10.03 12.47
C THR A 82 12.52 -9.35 11.86
N ASP A 83 12.58 -8.03 11.99
CA ASP A 83 13.76 -7.24 11.64
C ASP A 83 13.88 -6.05 12.60
N PRO A 84 15.05 -5.78 13.19
CA PRO A 84 15.23 -4.70 14.16
C PRO A 84 15.10 -3.30 13.54
N THR A 85 15.20 -3.19 12.22
CA THR A 85 15.02 -1.94 11.46
C THR A 85 13.58 -1.77 10.97
N GLU A 86 12.67 -2.71 11.26
CA GLU A 86 11.32 -2.63 10.71
C GLU A 86 10.50 -1.50 11.34
N HIS A 87 9.93 -0.65 10.48
CA HIS A 87 9.01 0.40 10.89
C HIS A 87 7.73 0.32 10.07
N ARG A 88 6.59 0.42 10.75
CA ARG A 88 5.29 0.43 10.09
C ARG A 88 5.15 1.72 9.27
N ILE A 89 4.67 1.56 8.04
CA ILE A 89 4.36 2.66 7.14
C ILE A 89 2.87 2.98 7.29
N ASP A 90 2.58 4.26 7.49
CA ASP A 90 1.21 4.76 7.40
C ASP A 90 0.78 4.81 5.94
N GLU A 91 -0.37 4.22 5.64
CA GLU A 91 -0.87 4.18 4.27
C GLU A 91 -1.50 5.51 3.88
N GLU A 92 -1.00 6.12 2.82
CA GLU A 92 -1.66 7.27 2.20
C GLU A 92 -2.87 6.83 1.37
N SER A 93 -3.90 7.68 1.34
CA SER A 93 -5.10 7.47 0.52
C SER A 93 -4.89 7.83 -0.97
N LEU A 94 -3.70 8.31 -1.34
CA LEU A 94 -3.38 8.74 -2.69
C LEU A 94 -2.73 7.61 -3.49
N SER A 95 -3.08 7.49 -4.77
CA SER A 95 -2.37 6.65 -5.72
C SER A 95 -2.31 7.36 -7.07
N LEU A 96 -1.25 7.12 -7.83
CA LEU A 96 -0.96 7.84 -9.06
C LEU A 96 -0.84 6.85 -10.21
N VAL A 97 -1.43 7.18 -11.36
CA VAL A 97 -1.12 6.49 -12.61
C VAL A 97 0.04 7.22 -13.27
N TYR A 98 1.16 6.53 -13.44
CA TYR A 98 2.35 7.08 -14.08
C TYR A 98 3.04 6.00 -14.93
N ASP A 99 3.40 6.35 -16.16
CA ASP A 99 4.07 5.46 -17.12
C ASP A 99 3.38 4.09 -17.30
N GLY A 100 2.04 4.12 -17.37
CA GLY A 100 1.22 2.90 -17.54
C GLY A 100 1.09 2.02 -16.29
N GLY A 101 1.70 2.41 -15.16
CA GLY A 101 1.60 1.73 -13.88
C GLY A 101 0.81 2.52 -12.84
N VAL A 102 0.22 1.83 -11.86
CA VAL A 102 -0.32 2.45 -10.65
C VAL A 102 0.77 2.43 -9.58
N LEU A 103 1.14 3.61 -9.11
CA LEU A 103 2.13 3.83 -8.05
C LEU A 103 1.42 4.16 -6.74
N LYS A 104 1.84 3.49 -5.68
CA LYS A 104 1.41 3.78 -4.32
C LYS A 104 2.55 4.55 -3.62
N PRO A 105 2.34 5.83 -3.25
CA PRO A 105 3.26 6.56 -2.39
C PRO A 105 3.26 5.95 -0.99
N LEU A 106 4.44 5.93 -0.38
CA LEU A 106 4.69 5.42 0.97
C LEU A 106 5.53 6.47 1.72
N GLN A 107 5.03 6.93 2.87
CA GLN A 107 5.78 7.82 3.74
C GLN A 107 6.76 6.98 4.57
N THR A 108 8.05 7.09 4.25
CA THR A 108 9.16 6.37 4.89
C THR A 108 9.90 7.30 5.85
N ARG A 109 10.76 6.76 6.72
CA ARG A 109 11.65 7.60 7.58
C ARG A 109 12.59 8.47 6.76
N ASN A 110 12.94 8.02 5.54
CA ASN A 110 13.84 8.73 4.63
C ASN A 110 13.12 9.63 3.61
N GLY A 111 11.81 9.90 3.81
CA GLY A 111 11.01 10.77 2.94
C GLY A 111 9.86 10.02 2.28
N ILE A 112 9.71 10.17 0.97
CA ILE A 112 8.67 9.47 0.20
C ILE A 112 9.30 8.39 -0.67
N SER A 113 8.71 7.20 -0.63
CA SER A 113 9.04 6.08 -1.50
C SER A 113 7.81 5.69 -2.33
N PHE A 114 8.02 4.95 -3.41
CA PHE A 114 6.93 4.45 -4.24
C PHE A 114 7.07 2.95 -4.40
N ILE A 115 5.94 2.24 -4.44
CA ILE A 115 5.88 0.88 -4.95
C ILE A 115 4.90 0.80 -6.11
N GLN A 116 5.08 -0.18 -6.99
CA GLN A 116 4.06 -0.49 -7.99
C GLN A 116 2.94 -1.31 -7.35
N ASN A 117 1.70 -0.80 -7.39
CA ASN A 117 0.55 -1.40 -6.71
C ASN A 117 0.26 -2.84 -7.19
N LYS A 118 0.67 -3.19 -8.41
CA LYS A 118 0.54 -4.56 -8.96
C LYS A 118 1.19 -5.63 -8.06
N TYR A 119 2.22 -5.27 -7.29
CA TYR A 119 2.92 -6.19 -6.38
C TYR A 119 2.12 -6.52 -5.11
N LEU A 120 1.03 -5.81 -4.83
CA LEU A 120 0.08 -6.21 -3.79
C LEU A 120 -0.98 -7.20 -4.31
N SER A 121 -1.08 -7.40 -5.62
CA SER A 121 -2.12 -8.25 -6.21
C SER A 121 -2.08 -9.72 -5.78
N PRO A 122 -0.93 -10.35 -5.49
CA PRO A 122 -0.91 -11.71 -4.92
C PRO A 122 -1.48 -11.78 -3.50
N LEU A 123 -1.66 -10.66 -2.81
CA LEU A 123 -2.18 -10.58 -1.44
C LEU A 123 -3.65 -10.16 -1.38
N GLU A 124 -4.34 -10.05 -2.52
CA GLU A 124 -5.67 -9.45 -2.61
C GLU A 124 -6.73 -10.05 -1.66
N ASP A 125 -6.70 -11.35 -1.39
CA ASP A 125 -7.69 -12.02 -0.52
C ASP A 125 -7.53 -11.64 0.96
N VAL A 126 -6.35 -11.16 1.33
CA VAL A 126 -6.01 -10.79 2.71
C VAL A 126 -5.59 -9.33 2.79
N ILE A 127 -5.92 -8.52 1.78
CA ILE A 127 -5.38 -7.17 1.63
C ILE A 127 -5.77 -6.27 2.81
N ASP A 128 -6.94 -6.46 3.38
CA ASP A 128 -7.42 -5.71 4.56
C ASP A 128 -6.63 -6.03 5.84
N MET A 129 -5.91 -7.14 5.86
CA MET A 129 -5.02 -7.56 6.95
C MET A 129 -3.55 -7.26 6.65
N VAL A 130 -3.23 -6.79 5.43
CA VAL A 130 -1.87 -6.47 5.05
C VAL A 130 -1.47 -5.14 5.67
N GLN A 131 -0.29 -5.14 6.28
CA GLN A 131 0.37 -3.93 6.76
C GLN A 131 1.73 -3.82 6.07
N LEU A 132 2.05 -2.61 5.61
CA LEU A 132 3.33 -2.32 5.00
C LEU A 132 4.32 -1.82 6.04
N TYR A 133 5.55 -2.31 5.93
CA TYR A 133 6.68 -1.92 6.75
C TYR A 133 7.83 -1.55 5.83
N GLU A 134 8.64 -0.58 6.25
CA GLU A 134 9.97 -0.38 5.71
C GLU A 134 10.99 -1.17 6.54
N ARG A 135 12.03 -1.65 5.87
CA ARG A 135 13.24 -2.21 6.48
C ARG A 135 14.45 -1.64 5.77
N GLU A 136 15.61 -1.73 6.38
CA GLU A 136 16.87 -1.27 5.81
C GLU A 136 17.85 -2.42 5.63
N THR A 137 18.53 -2.46 4.48
CA THR A 137 19.66 -3.37 4.29
C THR A 137 20.83 -2.90 5.17
N PRO A 138 21.85 -3.75 5.41
CA PRO A 138 23.06 -3.33 6.13
C PRO A 138 23.79 -2.12 5.51
N GLN A 139 23.57 -1.85 4.21
CA GLN A 139 24.11 -0.71 3.48
C GLN A 139 23.21 0.54 3.55
N GLY A 140 22.10 0.49 4.32
CA GLY A 140 21.17 1.60 4.50
C GLY A 140 20.15 1.77 3.37
N MET A 141 19.98 0.79 2.49
CA MET A 141 18.95 0.86 1.45
C MET A 141 17.60 0.45 2.01
N THR A 142 16.59 1.32 1.88
CA THR A 142 15.22 1.00 2.30
C THR A 142 14.55 0.03 1.32
N TYR A 143 13.85 -0.97 1.85
CA TYR A 143 12.96 -1.85 1.09
C TYR A 143 11.65 -2.07 1.84
N ILE A 144 10.60 -2.51 1.13
CA ILE A 144 9.25 -2.61 1.69
C ILE A 144 8.91 -4.07 1.95
N VAL A 145 8.25 -4.33 3.06
CA VAL A 145 7.75 -5.65 3.45
C VAL A 145 6.26 -5.56 3.70
N ALA A 146 5.49 -6.43 3.06
CA ALA A 146 4.09 -6.62 3.36
C ALA A 146 3.94 -7.76 4.36
N LYS A 147 3.31 -7.50 5.50
CA LYS A 147 3.05 -8.50 6.54
C LYS A 147 1.56 -8.75 6.69
N THR A 148 1.20 -9.99 7.00
CA THR A 148 -0.15 -10.37 7.43
C THR A 148 -0.05 -10.89 8.87
N GLY A 149 -0.49 -10.07 9.82
CA GLY A 149 -0.16 -10.28 11.22
C GLY A 149 1.36 -10.17 11.46
N LEU A 150 1.97 -11.19 12.05
CA LEU A 150 3.41 -11.23 12.31
C LEU A 150 4.23 -11.78 11.14
N PHE A 151 3.59 -12.41 10.16
CA PHE A 151 4.26 -13.14 9.09
C PHE A 151 4.55 -12.25 7.89
N VAL A 152 5.75 -12.37 7.32
CA VAL A 152 6.08 -11.74 6.03
C VAL A 152 5.34 -12.45 4.90
N ALA A 153 4.54 -11.68 4.18
CA ALA A 153 3.75 -12.15 3.04
C ALA A 153 4.37 -11.76 1.70
N ALA A 154 5.16 -10.68 1.65
CA ALA A 154 5.95 -10.28 0.49
C ALA A 154 7.08 -9.35 0.88
N VAL A 155 8.16 -9.38 0.11
CA VAL A 155 9.16 -8.29 0.05
C VAL A 155 9.00 -7.59 -1.29
N ILE A 156 8.94 -6.26 -1.28
CA ILE A 156 8.66 -5.41 -2.43
C ILE A 156 9.73 -4.31 -2.50
N MET A 157 10.43 -4.25 -3.63
CA MET A 157 11.44 -3.25 -3.88
C MET A 157 10.80 -1.89 -4.20
N PRO A 158 11.37 -0.78 -3.70
CA PRO A 158 10.96 0.55 -4.12
C PRO A 158 11.10 0.75 -5.63
N TYR A 159 10.14 1.47 -6.20
CA TYR A 159 10.14 1.87 -7.60
C TYR A 159 10.78 3.26 -7.75
N ASN A 160 11.94 3.31 -8.40
CA ASN A 160 12.68 4.55 -8.61
C ASN A 160 12.03 5.42 -9.71
N VAL A 161 11.06 6.24 -9.32
CA VAL A 161 10.33 7.14 -10.23
C VAL A 161 10.72 8.61 -10.09
N ILE A 162 11.30 9.00 -8.95
CA ILE A 162 11.50 10.40 -8.60
C ILE A 162 12.64 10.98 -9.43
N ASN A 163 12.30 11.90 -10.33
CA ASN A 163 13.21 12.70 -11.13
C ASN A 163 12.59 14.08 -11.42
N GLU A 164 13.33 14.98 -12.04
CA GLU A 164 12.87 16.35 -12.33
C GLU A 164 11.53 16.40 -13.07
N LYS A 165 11.33 15.54 -14.07
CA LYS A 165 10.10 15.45 -14.85
C LYS A 165 8.91 15.00 -13.98
N PHE A 166 9.12 13.99 -13.13
CA PHE A 166 8.11 13.50 -12.20
C PHE A 166 7.68 14.59 -11.21
N VAL A 167 8.65 15.28 -10.60
CA VAL A 167 8.39 16.38 -9.64
C VAL A 167 7.65 17.53 -10.32
N TYR A 168 8.03 17.88 -11.55
CA TYR A 168 7.33 18.89 -12.34
C TYR A 168 5.86 18.53 -12.57
N HIS A 169 5.58 17.29 -13.00
CA HIS A 169 4.19 16.83 -13.22
C HIS A 169 3.35 16.86 -11.94
N LEU A 170 3.89 16.39 -10.81
CA LEU A 170 3.18 16.44 -9.52
C LEU A 170 2.92 17.87 -9.07
N SER A 171 3.88 18.77 -9.24
CA SER A 171 3.73 20.19 -8.90
C SER A 171 2.67 20.87 -9.77
N ALA A 172 2.64 20.56 -11.06
CA ALA A 172 1.63 21.06 -11.98
C ALA A 172 0.23 20.56 -11.61
N LEU A 173 0.09 19.28 -11.27
CA LEU A 173 -1.15 18.67 -10.82
C LEU A 173 -1.65 19.30 -9.51
N ALA A 174 -0.77 19.41 -8.51
CA ALA A 174 -1.10 20.05 -7.23
C ALA A 174 -1.58 21.49 -7.43
N ARG A 175 -0.92 22.27 -8.30
CA ARG A 175 -1.35 23.63 -8.64
C ARG A 175 -2.74 23.68 -9.28
N GLN A 176 -3.07 22.72 -10.16
CA GLN A 176 -4.40 22.63 -10.76
C GLN A 176 -5.47 22.29 -9.72
N CYS A 177 -5.19 21.33 -8.84
CA CYS A 177 -6.09 20.98 -7.73
C CYS A 177 -6.34 22.20 -6.81
N SER A 178 -5.31 22.95 -6.46
CA SER A 178 -5.43 24.15 -5.63
C SER A 178 -6.30 25.23 -6.29
N ARG A 179 -6.18 25.43 -7.61
CA ARG A 179 -7.03 26.37 -8.35
C ARG A 179 -8.50 25.93 -8.36
N ALA A 180 -8.77 24.67 -8.68
CA ALA A 180 -10.12 24.12 -8.68
C ALA A 180 -10.76 24.16 -7.27
N LEU A 181 -9.97 23.96 -6.21
CA LEU A 181 -10.45 24.09 -4.83
C LEU A 181 -10.81 25.54 -4.49
N ALA A 182 -10.01 26.51 -4.95
CA ALA A 182 -10.28 27.93 -4.72
C ALA A 182 -11.57 28.38 -5.40
N GLU A 183 -11.81 27.97 -6.66
CA GLU A 183 -13.05 28.26 -7.40
C GLU A 183 -14.28 27.72 -6.66
N LYS A 184 -14.24 26.47 -6.18
CA LYS A 184 -15.33 25.88 -5.38
C LYS A 184 -15.64 26.62 -4.09
N LYS A 185 -14.65 27.29 -3.48
CA LYS A 185 -14.85 28.10 -2.27
C LYS A 185 -15.53 29.44 -2.56
N ILE A 186 -15.37 29.97 -3.77
CA ILE A 186 -16.03 31.20 -4.22
C ILE A 186 -17.50 30.93 -4.55
N ASP A 187 -17.80 29.76 -5.13
CA ASP A 187 -19.16 29.33 -5.51
C ASP A 187 -20.01 28.77 -4.35
N ARG A 188 -19.47 28.65 -3.13
CA ARG A 188 -20.28 28.43 -1.93
C ARG A 188 -20.76 29.80 -1.43
N PRO A 189 -22.01 30.22 -1.67
CA PRO A 189 -22.53 31.43 -1.06
C PRO A 189 -22.47 31.28 0.47
N ALA A 190 -22.31 32.42 1.16
CA ALA A 190 -22.36 32.59 2.61
C ALA A 190 -23.72 32.22 3.22
N THR A 191 -24.18 30.99 2.97
CA THR A 191 -25.45 30.40 3.42
C THR A 191 -25.25 29.43 4.59
N GLU A 192 -24.03 29.36 5.11
CA GLU A 192 -23.79 29.02 6.52
C GLU A 192 -23.59 30.33 7.30
N ALA A 193 -24.44 31.33 7.03
CA ALA A 193 -24.77 32.29 8.07
C ALA A 193 -25.47 31.49 9.15
N ILE A 194 -24.67 31.05 10.13
CA ILE A 194 -25.01 30.72 11.51
C ILE A 194 -26.51 30.94 11.73
N ASP A 195 -27.25 29.85 11.84
CA ASP A 195 -28.65 29.87 12.26
C ASP A 195 -28.71 30.58 13.63
N LYS A 196 -28.95 31.90 13.60
CA LYS A 196 -29.08 32.77 14.78
C LYS A 196 -30.40 32.53 15.49
N THR A 197 -31.15 31.50 15.10
CA THR A 197 -32.25 30.94 15.89
C THR A 197 -31.72 29.91 16.89
N GLN A 198 -30.62 30.21 17.56
CA GLN A 198 -30.40 29.66 18.89
C GLN A 198 -31.56 30.13 19.75
N TYR A 199 -32.42 29.19 20.13
CA TYR A 199 -33.49 29.34 21.11
C TYR A 199 -32.98 30.08 22.34
N ARG A 200 -33.21 31.40 22.39
CA ARG A 200 -32.91 32.21 23.56
C ARG A 200 -34.03 31.96 24.55
N ILE A 201 -33.77 31.12 25.55
CA ILE A 201 -34.58 31.07 26.75
C ILE A 201 -34.40 32.42 27.43
N ASN A 202 -35.43 33.26 27.42
CA ASN A 202 -35.42 34.49 28.18
C ASN A 202 -35.77 34.15 29.63
N VAL A 203 -34.91 34.55 30.56
CA VAL A 203 -35.09 34.37 32.01
C VAL A 203 -35.13 35.76 32.64
N ASP A 204 -36.09 36.02 33.51
CA ASP A 204 -36.18 37.28 34.26
C ASP A 204 -35.06 37.30 35.31
N GLU A 205 -34.14 38.25 35.21
CA GLU A 205 -32.94 38.30 36.05
C GLU A 205 -33.22 38.68 37.51
N SER A 206 -34.42 39.15 37.83
CA SER A 206 -34.80 39.53 39.20
C SER A 206 -35.48 38.40 39.98
N THR A 207 -36.10 37.45 39.27
CA THR A 207 -36.89 36.36 39.86
C THR A 207 -36.37 34.96 39.50
N GLY A 208 -35.59 34.83 38.43
CA GLY A 208 -35.07 33.55 37.93
C GLY A 208 -36.08 32.72 37.13
N GLU A 209 -37.26 33.27 36.82
CA GLU A 209 -38.31 32.57 36.08
C GLU A 209 -38.11 32.66 34.56
N ILE A 210 -38.45 31.58 33.85
CA ILE A 210 -38.37 31.53 32.39
C ILE A 210 -39.59 32.21 31.78
N ILE A 211 -39.37 33.27 31.02
CA ILE A 211 -40.42 34.15 30.49
C ILE A 211 -40.95 33.65 29.14
N ASN A 212 -40.20 32.80 28.42
CA ASN A 212 -40.66 32.21 27.17
C ASN A 212 -39.93 30.89 26.86
N PHE A 213 -40.66 29.77 26.83
CA PHE A 213 -40.17 28.45 26.42
C PHE A 213 -40.79 28.11 25.05
N PRO A 214 -39.99 27.93 24.00
CA PRO A 214 -40.51 27.57 22.68
C PRO A 214 -40.83 26.08 22.67
N GLY A 215 -42.07 25.72 22.99
CA GLY A 215 -42.50 24.32 22.98
C GLY A 215 -43.89 24.01 23.57
N GLU A 216 -44.49 24.89 24.37
CA GLU A 216 -45.84 24.64 24.89
C GLU A 216 -46.88 25.29 23.98
N THR A 217 -47.33 24.52 22.99
CA THR A 217 -48.69 24.70 22.48
C THR A 217 -49.59 24.15 23.57
N GLU A 218 -50.36 25.03 24.22
CA GLU A 218 -51.43 24.65 25.15
C GLU A 218 -52.32 23.59 24.47
N ALA A 219 -52.20 22.37 24.94
CA ALA A 219 -53.27 21.40 24.84
C ALA A 219 -54.20 21.69 26.02
N GLU A 220 -55.28 22.44 25.80
CA GLU A 220 -56.58 22.13 26.41
C GLU A 220 -57.71 23.03 25.89
N GLN A 221 -58.75 22.33 25.41
CA GLN A 221 -60.17 22.70 25.20
C GLN A 221 -60.59 23.33 23.87
#